data_AF-A0A3D4CTC4-F1
#
_entry.id   AF-A0A3D4CTC4-F1
#
_cell.length_a   1.000
_cell.length_b   1.000
_cell.length_c   1.000
_cell.angle_alpha   90.00
_cell.angle_beta   90.00
_cell.angle_gamma   90.00
#
_symmetry.space_group_name_H-M   'P 1'
#
loop_
_entity.id
_entity.type
_entity.pdbx_description
1 polymer ?
#
loop_
_entity_poly.entity_id
_entity_poly.type
_entity_poly.pdbx_seq_one_letter_code
_entity_poly.pdbx_strand_id
1 'polypeptide(L)'
;MKTLILFTHALLAIPLFGAGLKITDLTCEHQVNPSALHAETPRLSWRLESSERGTRQKAYRILAASSMQALARNEGELWDTGKKASASNLLVFYKGQEKLAPGQQVFWKVQVWDEQDQQSPWSNAAHFTMGLPAKEDWAADWISFEDRSPLLGNPAELSLPA
;
A
#
# COMPACT_ATOMS: atom_id res chain seq x y z
N MET A 1 -59.91 30.46 25.77
CA MET A 1 -58.97 30.16 24.67
C MET A 1 -57.83 29.34 25.25
N LYS A 2 -57.71 28.04 24.90
CA LYS A 2 -56.71 27.11 25.46
C LYS A 2 -55.52 27.03 24.50
N THR A 3 -54.37 27.55 24.90
CA THR A 3 -53.12 27.47 24.14
C THR A 3 -52.43 26.15 24.49
N LEU A 4 -52.31 25.25 23.51
CA LEU A 4 -51.66 23.95 23.63
C LEU A 4 -50.20 24.10 23.12
N ILE A 5 -49.22 23.94 24.01
CA ILE A 5 -47.79 23.99 23.65
C ILE A 5 -47.32 22.54 23.43
N LEU A 6 -47.04 22.18 22.18
CA LEU A 6 -46.38 20.90 21.84
C LEU A 6 -44.87 21.04 22.05
N PHE A 7 -44.32 20.31 23.02
CA PHE A 7 -42.88 20.11 23.17
C PHE A 7 -42.42 18.95 22.26
N THR A 8 -41.98 19.28 21.05
CA THR A 8 -41.22 18.35 20.19
C THR A 8 -39.85 18.10 20.81
N HIS A 9 -39.67 16.92 21.41
CA HIS A 9 -38.35 16.44 21.81
C HIS A 9 -37.58 16.02 20.55
N ALA A 10 -36.73 16.92 20.06
CA ALA A 10 -35.72 16.56 19.07
C ALA A 10 -34.69 15.66 19.76
N LEU A 11 -34.73 14.36 19.45
CA LEU A 11 -33.71 13.41 19.87
C LEU A 11 -32.42 13.75 19.12
N LEU A 12 -31.54 14.52 19.75
CA LEU A 12 -30.23 14.83 19.21
C LEU A 12 -29.39 13.55 19.25
N ALA A 13 -29.30 12.83 18.12
CA ALA A 13 -28.33 11.76 17.97
C ALA A 13 -26.94 12.38 17.97
N ILE A 14 -26.27 12.36 19.13
CA ILE A 14 -24.84 12.68 19.22
C ILE A 14 -24.13 11.58 18.44
N PRO A 15 -23.43 11.88 17.33
CA PRO A 15 -22.61 10.87 16.70
C PRO A 15 -21.51 10.53 17.71
N LEU A 16 -21.54 9.32 18.26
CA LEU A 16 -20.38 8.74 18.91
C LEU A 16 -19.33 8.55 17.82
N PHE A 17 -18.52 9.58 17.58
CA PHE A 17 -17.19 9.37 17.02
C PHE A 17 -16.39 8.67 18.12
N GLY A 18 -16.57 7.35 18.22
CA GLY A 18 -15.61 6.51 18.92
C GLY A 18 -14.26 6.75 18.29
N ALA A 19 -13.22 6.91 19.12
CA ALA A 19 -11.89 7.15 18.63
C ALA A 19 -11.31 5.84 18.06
N GLY A 20 -11.78 5.49 16.86
CA GLY A 20 -11.51 4.23 16.20
C GLY A 20 -10.09 4.14 15.66
N LEU A 21 -9.71 2.94 15.27
CA LEU A 21 -8.41 2.65 14.64
C LEU A 21 -8.21 3.54 13.41
N LYS A 22 -7.13 4.33 13.43
CA LYS A 22 -6.62 5.06 12.27
C LYS A 22 -5.52 4.23 11.62
N ILE A 23 -5.55 4.16 10.30
CA ILE A 23 -4.55 3.44 9.51
C ILE A 23 -3.55 4.44 8.94
N THR A 24 -2.26 4.17 9.14
CA THR A 24 -1.14 5.01 8.68
C THR A 24 -0.03 4.15 8.08
N ASP A 25 0.96 4.79 7.46
CA ASP A 25 2.21 4.17 6.99
C ASP A 25 2.01 2.87 6.19
N LEU A 26 1.22 2.97 5.13
CA LEU A 26 1.07 1.89 4.17
C LEU A 26 2.40 1.66 3.44
N THR A 27 2.84 0.41 3.43
CA THR A 27 4.06 0.00 2.74
C THR A 27 3.82 -1.26 1.93
N CYS A 28 4.56 -1.39 0.84
CA CYS A 28 4.69 -2.61 0.06
C CYS A 28 6.16 -3.02 0.10
N GLU A 29 6.46 -4.26 0.50
CA GLU A 29 7.84 -4.74 0.67
C GLU A 29 8.69 -3.79 1.55
N HIS A 30 8.11 -3.33 2.67
CA HIS A 30 8.71 -2.37 3.60
C HIS A 30 8.99 -0.96 3.05
N GLN A 31 8.56 -0.66 1.83
CA GLN A 31 8.78 0.62 1.16
C GLN A 31 7.48 1.39 0.99
N VAL A 32 7.55 2.71 1.08
CA VAL A 32 6.44 3.61 0.78
C VAL A 32 6.41 3.82 -0.73
N ASN A 33 5.31 3.43 -1.38
CA ASN A 33 5.07 3.67 -2.80
C ASN A 33 6.24 3.28 -3.75
N PRO A 34 6.78 2.05 -3.67
CA PRO A 34 7.94 1.64 -4.47
C PRO A 34 7.60 1.56 -5.97
N SER A 35 8.55 1.95 -6.83
CA SER A 35 8.33 2.08 -8.28
C SER A 35 9.02 1.02 -9.16
N ALA A 36 9.65 0.00 -8.59
CA ALA A 36 10.34 -1.07 -9.33
C ALA A 36 10.44 -2.35 -8.48
N LEU A 37 9.31 -2.95 -8.13
CA LEU A 37 9.29 -4.18 -7.34
C LEU A 37 9.60 -5.42 -8.18
N HIS A 38 10.48 -6.28 -7.68
CA HIS A 38 10.78 -7.59 -8.27
C HIS A 38 10.17 -8.77 -7.49
N ALA A 39 9.40 -8.48 -6.42
CA ALA A 39 8.69 -9.51 -5.67
C ALA A 39 7.54 -10.08 -6.50
N GLU A 40 7.54 -11.38 -6.77
CA GLU A 40 6.47 -12.03 -7.55
C GLU A 40 5.09 -11.91 -6.88
N THR A 41 5.07 -11.92 -5.55
CA THR A 41 3.88 -11.74 -4.73
C THR A 41 4.14 -10.65 -3.70
N PRO A 42 3.91 -9.37 -4.04
CA PRO A 42 4.20 -8.25 -3.14
C PRO A 42 3.44 -8.35 -1.81
N ARG A 43 4.08 -7.92 -0.73
CA ARG A 43 3.56 -8.00 0.64
C ARG A 43 3.23 -6.61 1.17
N LEU A 44 1.98 -6.44 1.58
CA LEU A 44 1.41 -5.19 2.05
C LEU A 44 1.44 -5.11 3.57
N SER A 45 1.79 -3.94 4.11
CA SER A 45 1.77 -3.69 5.54
C SER A 45 1.18 -2.33 5.84
N TRP A 46 0.56 -2.19 7.01
CA TRP A 46 0.00 -0.92 7.49
C TRP A 46 0.15 -0.81 9.01
N ARG A 47 0.29 0.42 9.49
CA ARG A 47 0.32 0.75 10.92
C ARG A 47 -1.06 1.13 11.39
N LEU A 48 -1.32 0.82 12.66
CA LEU A 48 -2.55 1.18 13.37
C LEU A 48 -2.21 2.18 14.47
N GLU A 49 -3.00 3.23 14.56
CA GLU A 49 -2.96 4.23 15.61
C GLU A 49 -4.33 4.31 16.28
N SER A 50 -4.35 4.43 17.61
CA SER A 50 -5.56 4.66 18.39
C SER A 50 -5.22 5.58 19.56
N SER A 51 -6.16 6.44 19.96
CA SER A 51 -6.05 7.19 21.22
C SER A 51 -6.49 6.37 22.43
N GLU A 52 -7.13 5.22 22.20
CA GLU A 52 -7.63 4.31 23.24
C GLU A 52 -6.64 3.16 23.48
N ARG A 53 -6.52 2.74 24.74
CA ARG A 53 -5.67 1.59 25.09
C ARG A 53 -6.42 0.29 24.82
N GLY A 54 -5.70 -0.69 24.30
CA GLY A 54 -6.23 -2.04 24.09
C GLY A 54 -7.00 -2.23 22.79
N THR A 55 -7.22 -1.16 22.02
CA THR A 55 -7.81 -1.24 20.68
C THR A 55 -6.90 -2.06 19.76
N ARG A 56 -7.49 -3.00 19.02
CA ARG A 56 -6.75 -3.86 18.09
C ARG A 56 -7.61 -4.24 16.89
N GLN A 57 -6.96 -4.46 15.75
CA GLN A 57 -7.63 -5.01 14.58
C GLN A 57 -8.06 -6.47 14.83
N LYS A 58 -9.29 -6.80 14.43
CA LYS A 58 -9.82 -8.18 14.36
C LYS A 58 -10.14 -8.61 12.93
N ALA A 59 -10.36 -7.68 12.02
CA ALA A 59 -10.51 -7.96 10.60
C ALA A 59 -9.97 -6.83 9.74
N TYR A 60 -9.68 -7.13 8.48
CA TYR A 60 -9.30 -6.14 7.48
C TYR A 60 -10.01 -6.38 6.15
N ARG A 61 -10.07 -5.34 5.31
CA ARG A 61 -10.41 -5.44 3.90
C ARG A 61 -9.45 -4.59 3.10
N ILE A 62 -8.81 -5.19 2.10
CA ILE A 62 -7.93 -4.50 1.16
C ILE A 62 -8.66 -4.42 -0.18
N LEU A 63 -8.62 -3.24 -0.79
CA LEU A 63 -8.95 -3.04 -2.20
C LEU A 63 -7.68 -2.69 -2.95
N ALA A 64 -7.53 -3.27 -4.14
CA ALA A 64 -6.49 -2.91 -5.09
C ALA A 64 -7.09 -2.69 -6.48
N ALA A 65 -6.61 -1.65 -7.16
CA ALA A 65 -7.11 -1.17 -8.43
C ALA A 65 -5.97 -0.71 -9.33
N SER A 66 -6.23 -0.69 -10.63
CA SER A 66 -5.34 -0.20 -11.68
C SER A 66 -5.28 1.33 -11.75
N SER A 67 -6.23 2.02 -11.11
CA SER A 67 -6.29 3.49 -11.09
C SER A 67 -6.74 4.05 -9.75
N MET A 68 -6.26 5.26 -9.44
CA MET A 68 -6.73 6.04 -8.28
C MET A 68 -8.23 6.33 -8.33
N GLN A 69 -8.79 6.54 -9.53
CA GLN A 69 -10.20 6.85 -9.72
C GLN A 69 -11.10 5.66 -9.38
N ALA A 70 -10.75 4.45 -9.83
CA ALA A 70 -11.46 3.22 -9.45
C ALA A 70 -11.39 3.01 -7.93
N LEU A 71 -10.19 3.13 -7.36
CA LEU A 71 -9.99 2.98 -5.92
C LEU A 71 -10.80 4.02 -5.11
N ALA A 72 -10.92 5.26 -5.59
CA ALA A 72 -11.73 6.30 -4.96
C ALA A 72 -13.23 5.95 -4.94
N ARG A 73 -13.72 5.21 -5.95
CA ARG A 73 -15.09 4.67 -5.99
C ARG A 73 -15.27 3.37 -5.20
N ASN A 74 -14.24 2.91 -4.49
CA ASN A 74 -14.19 1.60 -3.83
C ASN A 74 -14.32 0.42 -4.79
N GLU A 75 -13.91 0.60 -6.05
CA GLU A 75 -13.76 -0.48 -7.01
C GLU A 75 -12.35 -1.06 -6.84
N GLY A 76 -12.28 -2.34 -6.47
CA GLY A 76 -11.04 -3.10 -6.29
C GLY A 76 -10.92 -4.19 -7.34
N GLU A 77 -10.95 -3.82 -8.62
CA GLU A 77 -11.04 -4.74 -9.75
C GLU A 77 -9.83 -5.68 -9.87
N LEU A 78 -8.66 -5.27 -9.37
CA LEU A 78 -7.49 -6.14 -9.33
C LEU A 78 -7.55 -7.11 -8.14
N TRP A 79 -8.05 -6.63 -6.99
CA TRP A 79 -8.20 -7.44 -5.80
C TRP A 79 -9.14 -6.80 -4.77
N ASP A 80 -10.06 -7.59 -4.24
CA ASP A 80 -10.85 -7.27 -3.06
C ASP A 80 -10.85 -8.48 -2.13
N THR A 81 -10.37 -8.31 -0.91
CA THR A 81 -10.32 -9.42 0.06
C THR A 81 -11.68 -9.76 0.67
N GLY A 82 -12.67 -8.88 0.51
CA GLY A 82 -13.81 -8.80 1.42
C GLY A 82 -13.36 -8.55 2.86
N LYS A 83 -14.28 -8.65 3.81
CA LYS A 83 -13.95 -8.62 5.24
C LYS A 83 -13.28 -9.93 5.63
N LYS A 84 -12.00 -9.88 5.97
CA LYS A 84 -11.21 -11.04 6.38
C LYS A 84 -10.90 -10.99 7.86
N ALA A 85 -11.42 -11.96 8.61
CA ALA A 85 -11.15 -12.11 10.04
C ALA A 85 -9.68 -12.48 10.26
N SER A 86 -8.88 -11.51 10.69
CA SER A 86 -7.45 -11.63 10.94
C SER A 86 -6.92 -10.37 11.63
N ALA A 87 -6.03 -10.57 12.60
CA ALA A 87 -5.27 -9.49 13.23
C ALA A 87 -3.99 -9.12 12.45
N SER A 88 -3.71 -9.79 11.33
CA SER A 88 -2.50 -9.52 10.53
C SER A 88 -2.56 -8.15 9.86
N ASN A 89 -1.51 -7.37 10.03
CA ASN A 89 -1.30 -6.05 9.42
C ASN A 89 0.12 -5.87 8.85
N LEU A 90 0.95 -6.91 8.92
CA LEU A 90 2.33 -6.93 8.48
C LEU A 90 2.51 -8.01 7.43
N LEU A 91 3.13 -7.65 6.31
CA LEU A 91 3.53 -8.56 5.22
C LEU A 91 2.38 -9.45 4.69
N VAL A 92 1.20 -8.86 4.54
CA VAL A 92 0.04 -9.52 3.94
C VAL A 92 0.26 -9.66 2.44
N PHE A 93 0.42 -10.89 1.95
CA PHE A 93 0.57 -11.17 0.53
C PHE A 93 -0.60 -10.63 -0.28
N TYR A 94 -0.27 -9.93 -1.37
CA TYR A 94 -1.20 -9.61 -2.44
C TYR A 94 -1.73 -10.90 -3.08
N LYS A 95 -3.04 -10.98 -3.30
CA LYS A 95 -3.72 -12.16 -3.87
C LYS A 95 -4.73 -11.79 -4.96
N GLY A 96 -4.38 -10.81 -5.80
CA GLY A 96 -5.15 -10.52 -7.01
C GLY A 96 -5.28 -11.76 -7.89
N GLN A 97 -6.35 -11.81 -8.70
CA GLN A 97 -6.67 -13.00 -9.50
C GLN A 97 -5.65 -13.23 -10.62
N GLU A 98 -5.13 -12.14 -11.18
CA GLU A 98 -4.17 -12.16 -12.28
C GLU A 98 -2.75 -11.94 -11.78
N LYS A 99 -1.79 -12.55 -12.48
CA LYS A 99 -0.37 -12.28 -12.24
C LYS A 99 -0.07 -10.83 -12.60
N LEU A 100 0.68 -10.15 -11.74
CA LEU A 100 1.10 -8.78 -12.00
C LEU A 100 2.02 -8.71 -13.22
N ALA A 101 1.70 -7.82 -14.15
CA ALA A 101 2.48 -7.59 -15.36
C ALA A 101 3.72 -6.73 -15.07
N PRO A 102 4.79 -6.86 -15.89
CA PRO A 102 5.95 -5.96 -15.85
C PRO A 102 5.51 -4.49 -15.98
N GLY A 103 6.09 -3.60 -15.17
CA GLY A 103 5.72 -2.18 -15.16
C GLY A 103 4.32 -1.85 -14.62
N GLN A 104 3.51 -2.84 -14.22
CA GLN A 104 2.15 -2.60 -13.76
C GLN A 104 2.15 -1.83 -12.44
N GLN A 105 1.42 -0.71 -12.42
CA GLN A 105 1.14 0.04 -11.21
C GLN A 105 -0.17 -0.45 -10.58
N VAL A 106 -0.15 -0.65 -9.27
CA VAL A 106 -1.29 -1.06 -8.46
C VAL A 106 -1.50 -0.04 -7.35
N PHE A 107 -2.70 0.53 -7.29
CA PHE A 107 -3.14 1.38 -6.20
C PHE A 107 -3.91 0.54 -5.21
N TRP A 108 -3.72 0.76 -3.92
CA TRP A 108 -4.41 0.00 -2.89
C TRP A 108 -4.72 0.84 -1.66
N LYS A 109 -5.74 0.41 -0.92
CA LYS A 109 -6.11 0.96 0.37
C LYS A 109 -6.68 -0.14 1.26
N VAL A 110 -6.70 0.11 2.56
CA VAL A 110 -7.18 -0.85 3.56
C VAL A 110 -8.14 -0.17 4.51
N GLN A 111 -9.13 -0.92 4.99
CA GLN A 111 -9.94 -0.58 6.16
C GLN A 111 -9.90 -1.75 7.14
N VAL A 112 -10.15 -1.47 8.41
CA VAL A 112 -10.07 -2.46 9.48
C VAL A 112 -11.33 -2.46 10.35
N TRP A 113 -11.52 -3.53 11.11
CA TRP A 113 -12.50 -3.63 12.17
C TRP A 113 -11.80 -3.90 13.49
N ASP A 114 -12.25 -3.25 14.55
CA ASP A 114 -11.74 -3.44 15.91
C ASP A 114 -12.41 -4.61 16.64
N GLU A 115 -12.18 -4.70 17.96
CA GLU A 115 -12.74 -5.75 18.81
C GLU A 115 -14.24 -5.62 19.11
N GLN A 116 -14.87 -4.48 18.84
CA GLN A 116 -16.31 -4.24 18.94
C GLN A 116 -17.00 -4.36 17.58
N ASP A 117 -16.27 -4.83 16.56
CA ASP A 117 -16.70 -4.90 15.16
C ASP A 117 -17.03 -3.53 14.56
N GLN A 118 -16.44 -2.45 15.11
CA GLN A 118 -16.57 -1.11 14.53
C GLN A 118 -15.58 -0.95 13.38
N GLN A 119 -16.07 -0.39 12.28
CA GLN A 119 -15.30 -0.21 11.06
C GLN A 119 -14.52 1.11 11.10
N SER A 120 -13.25 1.07 10.72
CA SER A 120 -12.46 2.28 10.48
C SER A 120 -12.88 3.00 9.19
N PRO A 121 -12.56 4.30 9.05
CA PRO A 121 -12.41 4.90 7.73
C PRO A 121 -11.38 4.12 6.90
N TRP A 122 -11.48 4.25 5.57
CA TRP A 122 -10.41 3.79 4.68
C TRP A 122 -9.11 4.54 4.97
N SER A 123 -7.98 3.86 4.78
CA SER A 123 -6.68 4.54 4.72
C SER A 123 -6.61 5.51 3.53
N ASN A 124 -5.62 6.40 3.56
CA ASN A 124 -5.15 7.01 2.33
C ASN A 124 -4.75 5.92 1.32
N ALA A 125 -4.91 6.22 0.04
CA ALA A 125 -4.42 5.33 -1.01
C ALA A 125 -2.88 5.31 -1.02
N ALA A 126 -2.33 4.12 -1.18
CA ALA A 126 -0.93 3.87 -1.48
C ALA A 126 -0.83 3.16 -2.83
N HIS A 127 0.38 2.98 -3.33
CA HIS A 127 0.60 2.22 -4.55
C HIS A 127 1.90 1.42 -4.50
N PHE A 128 2.12 0.60 -5.51
CA PHE A 128 3.41 0.07 -5.89
C PHE A 128 3.43 -0.15 -7.40
N THR A 129 4.62 -0.18 -7.99
CA THR A 129 4.80 -0.49 -9.41
C THR A 129 5.78 -1.65 -9.54
N MET A 130 5.41 -2.63 -10.37
CA MET A 130 6.29 -3.75 -10.71
C MET A 130 7.45 -3.28 -11.58
N GLY A 131 8.62 -3.87 -11.39
CA GLY A 131 9.77 -3.67 -12.27
C GLY A 131 9.63 -4.46 -13.59
N LEU A 132 10.77 -4.65 -14.24
CA LEU A 132 10.93 -5.44 -15.48
C LEU A 132 11.82 -6.66 -15.17
N PRO A 133 11.26 -7.72 -14.54
CA PRO A 133 12.05 -8.81 -13.99
C PRO A 133 12.61 -9.76 -15.06
N ALA A 134 11.96 -9.89 -16.21
CA ALA A 134 12.40 -10.80 -17.27
C ALA A 134 13.33 -10.06 -18.24
N LYS A 135 14.30 -10.77 -18.82
CA LYS A 135 15.19 -10.18 -19.84
C LYS A 135 14.39 -9.68 -21.03
N GLU A 136 13.32 -10.40 -21.37
CA GLU A 136 12.43 -10.12 -22.48
C GLU A 136 11.61 -8.84 -22.26
N ASP A 137 11.53 -8.35 -21.02
CA ASP A 137 10.85 -7.08 -20.69
C ASP A 137 11.71 -5.85 -21.07
N TRP A 138 13.01 -6.05 -21.32
CA TRP A 138 13.95 -5.00 -21.69
C TRP A 138 14.06 -4.85 -23.21
N ALA A 139 13.86 -3.63 -23.70
CA ALA A 139 14.07 -3.26 -25.10
C ALA A 139 15.41 -2.53 -25.33
N ALA A 140 16.28 -2.47 -24.33
CA ALA A 140 17.54 -1.72 -24.37
C ALA A 140 18.76 -2.65 -24.45
N ASP A 141 19.81 -2.16 -25.10
CA ASP A 141 21.11 -2.82 -25.16
C ASP A 141 22.09 -2.19 -24.17
N TRP A 142 23.00 -3.01 -23.64
CA TRP A 142 24.15 -2.51 -22.90
C TRP A 142 25.06 -1.74 -23.85
N ILE A 143 25.28 -0.46 -23.55
CA ILE A 143 26.24 0.37 -24.26
C ILE A 143 27.50 0.54 -23.40
N SER A 144 28.66 0.61 -24.06
CA SER A 144 29.91 0.99 -23.40
C SER A 144 30.70 1.93 -24.30
N PHE A 145 31.53 2.78 -23.72
CA PHE A 145 32.54 3.51 -24.47
C PHE A 145 33.69 2.55 -24.77
N GLU A 146 34.05 2.45 -26.05
CA GLU A 146 35.22 1.67 -26.47
C GLU A 146 36.50 2.46 -26.16
N ASP A 147 37.04 2.27 -24.96
CA ASP A 147 38.37 2.76 -24.63
C ASP A 147 39.42 1.76 -25.13
N ARG A 148 40.17 2.17 -26.16
CA ARG A 148 41.30 1.40 -26.71
C ARG A 148 42.63 1.77 -26.06
N SER A 149 42.62 2.67 -25.08
CA SER A 149 43.81 2.97 -24.30
C SER A 149 44.26 1.69 -23.60
N PRO A 150 45.56 1.37 -23.63
CA PRO A 150 46.04 0.17 -22.98
C PRO A 150 45.80 0.28 -21.47
N LEU A 151 45.16 -0.73 -20.87
CA LEU A 151 44.87 -0.79 -19.43
C LEU A 151 46.13 -0.71 -18.56
N LEU A 152 47.27 -1.06 -19.15
CA LEU A 152 48.60 -0.84 -18.60
C LEU A 152 49.30 0.16 -19.51
N GLY A 153 49.70 1.31 -18.95
CA GLY A 153 50.73 2.13 -19.59
C GLY A 153 52.04 1.36 -19.75
N ASN A 154 53.08 2.00 -20.30
CA ASN A 154 54.40 1.40 -20.45
C ASN A 154 54.82 0.69 -19.14
N PRO A 155 55.02 -0.65 -19.13
CA PRO A 155 55.42 -1.37 -17.93
C PRO A 155 56.74 -0.86 -17.33
N ALA A 156 57.55 -0.14 -18.11
CA ALA A 156 58.78 0.51 -17.66
C ALA A 156 58.55 1.82 -16.86
N GLU A 157 57.32 2.35 -16.83
CA GLU A 157 56.94 3.54 -16.04
C GLU A 157 56.18 3.19 -14.75
N LEU A 158 56.01 1.90 -14.43
CA LEU A 158 55.47 1.45 -13.15
C LEU A 158 56.52 1.67 -12.04
N SER A 159 56.62 2.89 -11.53
CA SER A 159 57.32 3.13 -10.27
C SER A 159 56.43 2.69 -9.12
N LEU A 160 56.87 1.70 -8.35
CA LEU A 160 56.27 1.43 -7.05
C LEU A 160 56.57 2.62 -6.13
N PRO A 161 55.59 3.17 -5.39
CA PRO A 161 55.88 4.16 -4.37
C PRO A 161 56.78 3.53 -3.30
N ALA A 162 57.84 4.25 -2.93
CA ALA A 162 58.80 3.88 -1.88
C ALA A 162 58.19 4.02 -0.48
#